data_AF-A0A2E8W9L9-F1
#
_entry.id   AF-A0A2E8W9L9-F1
#
_cell.length_a   1.000
_cell.length_b   1.000
_cell.length_c   1.000
_cell.angle_alpha   90.00
_cell.angle_beta   90.00
_cell.angle_gamma   90.00
#
_symmetry.space_group_name_H-M   'P 1'
#
loop_
_entity.id
_entity.type
_entity.pdbx_description
1 polymer ?
#
loop_
_entity_poly.entity_id
_entity_poly.type
_entity_poly.pdbx_seq_one_letter_code
_entity_poly.pdbx_strand_id
1 'polypeptide(L)'
;MDVITPDLAKAGGIADLADAHYVPMALHNVSSPLGMMAACHLLAAIPNFLVLEFHGWEIPWWEEMRTGDKPFVRDGWMEVSESLGVGWSSMMRRLRGRCGKGMSISIED
;
A
#
# COMPACT_ATOMS: atom_id res chain seq x y z
N MET A 1 -11.38 0.99 -19.69
CA MET A 1 -10.62 0.59 -18.48
C MET A 1 -11.03 1.57 -17.42
N ASP A 2 -11.74 1.09 -16.40
CA ASP A 2 -12.38 1.91 -15.37
C ASP A 2 -11.52 2.05 -14.11
N VAL A 3 -10.54 1.14 -13.95
CA VAL A 3 -9.52 1.13 -12.90
C VAL A 3 -8.22 0.67 -13.56
N ILE A 4 -7.09 1.28 -13.21
CA ILE A 4 -5.77 0.78 -13.62
C ILE A 4 -5.12 -0.03 -12.50
N THR A 5 -4.48 -1.13 -12.86
CA THR A 5 -3.84 -2.04 -11.90
C THR A 5 -2.35 -2.24 -12.18
N PRO A 6 -1.53 -1.18 -12.08
CA PRO A 6 -0.11 -1.31 -12.33
C PRO A 6 0.60 -2.03 -11.19
N ASP A 7 1.70 -2.67 -11.54
CA ASP A 7 2.65 -3.21 -10.58
C ASP A 7 3.75 -2.16 -10.34
N LEU A 8 3.94 -1.76 -9.08
CA LEU A 8 4.92 -0.75 -8.67
C LEU A 8 6.34 -1.07 -9.16
N ALA A 9 6.72 -2.34 -9.19
CA ALA A 9 8.07 -2.75 -9.57
C ALA A 9 8.31 -2.67 -11.09
N LYS A 10 7.25 -2.53 -11.89
CA LYS A 10 7.30 -2.66 -13.36
C LYS A 10 6.81 -1.39 -14.08
N ALA A 11 5.88 -0.66 -13.48
CA ALA A 11 5.27 0.52 -14.07
C ALA A 11 5.52 1.76 -13.19
N GLY A 12 6.03 2.82 -13.81
CA GLY A 12 6.27 4.11 -13.16
C GLY A 12 5.61 5.25 -13.93
N GLY A 13 5.25 6.32 -13.22
CA GLY A 13 4.81 7.59 -13.82
C GLY A 13 3.41 7.60 -14.43
N ILE A 14 2.55 6.61 -14.14
CA ILE A 14 1.20 6.55 -14.72
C ILE A 14 0.10 7.13 -13.82
N ALA A 15 0.41 7.45 -12.56
CA ALA A 15 -0.58 7.93 -11.60
C ALA A 15 -1.17 9.28 -11.99
N ASP A 16 -0.33 10.26 -12.36
CA ASP A 16 -0.77 11.60 -12.77
C ASP A 16 -1.59 11.57 -14.06
N LEU A 17 -1.20 10.70 -15.00
CA LEU A 17 -1.94 10.53 -16.25
C LEU A 17 -3.32 9.90 -15.99
N ALA A 18 -3.39 8.90 -15.10
CA ALA A 18 -4.65 8.29 -14.71
C ALA A 18 -5.55 9.30 -13.98
N ASP A 19 -5.00 10.11 -13.09
CA ASP A 19 -5.73 11.17 -12.38
C ASP A 19 -6.30 12.22 -13.34
N ALA A 20 -5.54 12.63 -14.37
CA ALA A 20 -6.01 13.53 -15.41
C ALA A 20 -7.21 12.97 -16.22
N HIS A 21 -7.36 11.64 -16.25
CA HIS A 21 -8.49 10.95 -16.85
C HIS A 21 -9.55 10.49 -15.85
N TYR A 22 -9.46 10.91 -14.58
CA TYR A 22 -10.34 10.49 -13.48
C TYR A 22 -10.38 8.98 -13.27
N VAL A 23 -9.30 8.29 -13.62
CA VAL A 23 -9.18 6.84 -13.48
C VAL A 23 -8.50 6.53 -12.13
N PRO A 24 -9.18 5.82 -11.22
CA PRO A 24 -8.59 5.39 -9.97
C PRO A 24 -7.52 4.31 -10.17
N MET A 25 -6.59 4.23 -9.22
CA MET A 25 -5.48 3.29 -9.23
C MET A 25 -5.62 2.25 -8.12
N ALA A 26 -5.60 0.97 -8.50
CA ALA A 26 -5.58 -0.18 -7.61
C ALA A 26 -4.31 -0.98 -7.84
N LEU A 27 -3.28 -0.83 -7.00
CA LEU A 27 -1.98 -1.46 -7.28
C LEU A 27 -2.05 -2.98 -7.25
N HIS A 28 -1.54 -3.62 -8.31
CA HIS A 28 -1.17 -5.03 -8.30
C HIS A 28 0.11 -5.18 -7.47
N ASN A 29 0.07 -6.04 -6.47
CA ASN A 29 1.03 -6.17 -5.39
C ASN A 29 1.16 -7.61 -4.90
N VAL A 30 1.80 -8.43 -5.73
CA VAL A 30 2.39 -9.71 -5.32
C VAL A 30 3.81 -9.46 -4.85
N SER A 31 3.97 -8.99 -3.61
CA SER A 31 5.28 -8.57 -3.09
C SER A 31 5.53 -8.99 -1.64
N SER A 32 6.80 -8.87 -1.22
CA SER A 32 7.21 -8.98 0.18
C SER A 32 6.73 -7.77 0.99
N PRO A 33 6.82 -7.78 2.34
CA PRO A 33 6.46 -6.61 3.15
C PRO A 33 7.18 -5.33 2.73
N LEU A 34 8.37 -5.45 2.16
CA LEU A 34 9.13 -4.29 1.67
C LEU A 34 8.43 -3.63 0.48
N GLY A 35 7.99 -4.44 -0.49
CA GLY A 35 7.24 -3.97 -1.65
C GLY A 35 5.90 -3.39 -1.24
N MET A 36 5.22 -4.03 -0.29
CA MET A 36 3.96 -3.54 0.28
C MET A 36 4.13 -2.18 0.95
N MET A 37 5.18 -1.98 1.75
CA MET A 37 5.49 -0.67 2.35
C MET A 37 5.75 0.40 1.29
N ALA A 38 6.52 0.09 0.26
CA ALA A 38 6.78 1.02 -0.85
C ALA A 38 5.48 1.39 -1.59
N ALA A 39 4.60 0.41 -1.82
CA ALA A 39 3.27 0.62 -2.39
C ALA A 39 2.40 1.51 -1.48
N CYS A 40 2.43 1.29 -0.16
CA CYS A 40 1.75 2.16 0.81
C CYS A 40 2.20 3.61 0.69
N HIS A 41 3.50 3.86 0.59
CA HIS A 41 4.04 5.21 0.45
C HIS A 41 3.62 5.87 -0.87
N LEU A 42 3.64 5.14 -1.99
CA LEU A 42 3.15 5.68 -3.27
C LEU A 42 1.67 6.03 -3.19
N LEU A 43 0.85 5.11 -2.70
CA LEU A 43 -0.61 5.28 -2.66
C LEU A 43 -1.05 6.38 -1.69
N ALA A 44 -0.31 6.62 -0.62
CA ALA A 44 -0.52 7.77 0.25
C ALA A 44 -0.10 9.10 -0.38
N ALA A 45 0.75 9.08 -1.42
CA ALA A 45 1.26 10.28 -2.09
C ALA A 45 0.39 10.74 -3.27
N ILE A 46 -0.53 9.92 -3.76
CA ILE A 46 -1.38 10.22 -4.93
C ILE A 46 -2.85 10.45 -4.53
N PRO A 47 -3.60 11.26 -5.30
CA PRO A 47 -5.00 11.56 -4.97
C PRO A 47 -6.00 10.48 -5.42
N ASN A 48 -5.66 9.68 -6.44
CA ASN A 48 -6.56 8.74 -7.11
C ASN A 48 -6.39 7.28 -6.66
N PHE A 49 -5.85 7.04 -5.47
CA PHE A 49 -5.79 5.69 -4.88
C PHE A 49 -7.18 5.09 -4.62
N LEU A 50 -7.35 3.81 -4.94
CA LEU A 50 -8.54 3.01 -4.65
C LEU A 50 -8.30 1.89 -3.62
N VAL A 51 -7.41 0.95 -3.94
CA VAL A 51 -7.12 -0.22 -3.10
C VAL A 51 -5.72 -0.77 -3.37
N LEU A 52 -5.09 -1.40 -2.38
CA LEU A 52 -3.83 -2.13 -2.55
C LEU A 52 -4.11 -3.62 -2.46
N GLU A 53 -3.70 -4.39 -3.45
CA GLU A 53 -3.76 -5.85 -3.40
C GLU A 53 -2.83 -6.42 -2.31
N PHE A 54 -3.28 -7.46 -1.61
CA PHE A 54 -2.48 -8.17 -0.61
C PHE A 54 -2.63 -9.68 -0.74
N HIS A 55 -1.60 -10.28 -1.33
CA HIS A 55 -1.46 -11.73 -1.50
C HIS A 55 -0.74 -12.43 -0.33
N GLY A 56 -0.23 -11.68 0.66
CA GLY A 56 0.60 -12.24 1.74
C GLY A 56 -0.16 -12.81 2.93
N TRP A 57 -1.50 -12.72 2.95
CA TRP A 57 -2.33 -13.07 4.12
C TRP A 57 -2.20 -14.53 4.54
N GLU A 58 -2.08 -15.45 3.60
CA GLU A 58 -1.99 -16.90 3.87
C GLU A 58 -0.54 -17.40 4.04
N ILE A 59 0.44 -16.50 3.99
CA ILE A 59 1.86 -16.85 4.05
C ILE A 59 2.36 -16.62 5.49
N PRO A 60 2.55 -17.68 6.32
CA PRO A 60 2.76 -17.50 7.77
C PRO A 60 4.03 -16.70 8.12
N TRP A 61 5.08 -16.87 7.31
CA TRP A 61 6.36 -16.18 7.49
C TRP A 61 6.38 -14.77 6.86
N TRP A 62 5.31 -14.32 6.21
CA TRP A 62 5.31 -13.03 5.52
C TRP A 62 5.48 -11.88 6.49
N GLU A 63 4.71 -11.86 7.59
CA GLU A 63 4.88 -10.86 8.64
C GLU A 63 6.19 -11.04 9.42
N GLU A 64 6.84 -12.21 9.38
CA GLU A 64 8.12 -12.45 10.05
C GLU A 64 9.30 -11.74 9.37
N MET A 65 9.18 -11.43 8.08
CA MET A 65 10.22 -10.71 7.35
C MET A 65 10.45 -9.27 7.84
N ARG A 66 9.50 -8.69 8.58
CA ARG A 66 9.58 -7.33 9.10
C ARG A 66 9.44 -7.30 10.63
N THR A 67 10.17 -6.39 11.27
CA THR A 67 10.01 -6.09 12.69
C THR A 67 8.94 -4.99 12.91
N GLY A 68 8.42 -4.90 14.14
CA GLY A 68 7.43 -3.91 14.56
C GLY A 68 6.11 -4.51 15.03
N ASP A 69 5.12 -3.64 15.23
CA ASP A 69 3.82 -4.00 15.79
C ASP A 69 2.97 -4.79 14.78
N LYS A 70 2.57 -6.00 15.17
CA LYS A 70 1.73 -6.92 14.38
C LYS A 70 0.30 -6.96 14.91
N PRO A 71 -0.70 -7.36 14.08
CA PRO A 71 -0.58 -7.57 12.64
C PRO A 71 -0.41 -6.24 11.91
N PHE A 72 0.26 -6.26 10.75
CA PHE A 72 0.54 -5.06 9.95
C PHE A 72 -0.69 -4.59 9.18
N VAL A 73 -1.60 -5.51 8.86
CA VAL A 73 -2.91 -5.26 8.27
C VAL A 73 -3.97 -5.49 9.35
N ARG A 74 -4.80 -4.48 9.63
CA ARG A 74 -5.85 -4.51 10.65
C ARG A 74 -7.16 -4.03 10.03
N ASP A 75 -8.20 -4.85 10.10
CA ASP A 75 -9.53 -4.53 9.56
C ASP A 75 -9.50 -4.12 8.07
N GLY A 76 -8.62 -4.73 7.28
CA GLY A 76 -8.41 -4.38 5.88
C GLY A 76 -7.65 -3.07 5.65
N TRP A 77 -7.02 -2.51 6.69
CA TRP A 77 -6.24 -1.28 6.60
C TRP A 77 -4.77 -1.51 6.96
N MET A 78 -3.87 -0.80 6.28
CA MET A 78 -2.47 -0.69 6.67
C MET A 78 -2.09 0.78 6.89
N GLU A 79 -1.30 1.03 7.93
CA GLU A 79 -0.76 2.35 8.23
C GLU A 79 0.52 2.59 7.42
N VAL A 80 0.73 3.82 6.98
CA VAL A 80 1.99 4.21 6.33
C VAL A 80 2.98 4.63 7.40
N SER A 81 4.22 4.16 7.33
CA SER A 81 5.25 4.53 8.31
C SER A 81 5.66 6.00 8.16
N GLU A 82 5.92 6.68 9.28
CA GLU A 82 6.48 8.03 9.31
C GLU A 82 8.00 8.06 9.42
N SER A 83 8.61 6.91 9.72
CA SER A 83 10.07 6.80 9.80
C SER A 83 10.70 7.07 8.45
N LEU A 84 11.94 7.56 8.46
CA LEU A 84 12.72 7.80 7.24
C LEU A 84 12.80 6.54 6.35
N GLY A 85 12.77 6.78 5.03
CA GLY A 85 12.74 5.72 4.03
C GLY A 85 11.39 5.00 3.99
N VAL A 86 11.43 3.71 3.67
CA VAL A 86 10.23 2.84 3.57
C VAL A 86 9.77 2.27 4.92
N GLY A 87 10.38 2.71 6.02
CA GLY A 87 10.02 2.29 7.37
C GLY A 87 10.15 0.81 7.69
N TRP A 88 11.18 0.16 7.17
CA TRP A 88 11.45 -1.27 7.35
C TRP A 88 11.59 -1.73 8.81
N SER A 89 12.15 -0.88 9.69
CA SER A 89 12.53 -1.26 11.05
C SER A 89 11.83 -0.46 12.16
N SER A 90 10.82 0.36 11.82
CA SER A 90 10.26 1.38 12.73
C SER A 90 8.76 1.22 13.00
N MET A 91 8.33 1.72 14.16
CA MET A 91 6.93 1.73 14.59
C MET A 91 6.06 2.62 13.69
N MET A 92 4.92 2.09 13.25
CA MET A 92 3.87 2.83 12.56
C MET A 92 3.06 3.63 13.59
N ARG A 93 2.83 4.91 13.34
CA ARG A 93 1.93 5.75 14.14
C ARG A 93 0.75 6.16 13.26
N ARG A 94 -0.45 6.03 13.80
CA ARG A 94 -1.70 6.45 13.15
C ARG A 94 -1.68 7.95 12.84
N LEU A 95 -1.28 8.29 11.62
CA LEU A 95 -1.38 9.64 11.11
C LEU A 95 -2.85 10.00 10.82
N ARG A 96 -3.39 10.97 11.55
CA ARG A 96 -4.50 11.79 11.05
C ARG A 96 -3.91 12.91 10.20
N GLY A 97 -3.57 12.60 8.95
CA GLY A 97 -3.42 13.62 7.91
C GLY A 97 -4.78 14.22 7.56
N ARG A 98 -4.80 15.39 6.89
CA ARG A 98 -6.03 16.09 6.44
C ARG A 98 -7.02 15.19 5.67
N CYS A 99 -6.56 14.04 5.18
CA CYS A 99 -7.38 12.93 4.72
C CYS A 99 -7.30 11.79 5.75
N GLY A 100 -8.30 11.62 6.61
CA GLY A 100 -8.34 10.60 7.66
C GLY A 100 -8.52 9.16 7.17
N LYS A 101 -7.80 8.75 6.12
CA LYS A 101 -7.96 7.44 5.48
C LYS A 101 -6.78 6.56 5.86
N GLY A 102 -7.05 5.40 6.45
CA GLY A 102 -6.15 4.26 6.27
C GLY A 102 -6.06 3.93 4.78
N MET A 103 -5.19 3.01 4.39
CA MET A 103 -5.21 2.46 3.04
C MET A 103 -5.98 1.14 3.01
N SER A 104 -7.06 1.05 2.22
CA SER A 104 -7.85 -0.18 2.11
C SER A 104 -7.08 -1.22 1.31
N ILE A 105 -7.09 -2.45 1.81
CA ILE A 105 -6.42 -3.60 1.24
C ILE A 105 -7.47 -4.58 0.69
N SER A 106 -7.24 -5.08 -0.52
CA SER A 106 -8.01 -6.18 -1.11
C SER A 106 -7.25 -7.48 -0.90
N ILE A 107 -7.90 -8.44 -0.27
CA ILE A 107 -7.40 -9.82 -0.14
C ILE A 107 -8.01 -10.61 -1.30
N GLU A 108 -7.19 -11.33 -2.05
CA GLU A 108 -7.66 -12.29 -3.06
C GLU A 108 -7.48 -13.73 -2.52
N ASP A 109 -8.38 -14.62 -2.93
CA ASP A 109 -8.38 -16.08 -2.64
C ASP A 109 -7.46 -16.85 -3.61
#